data_AF-A0A4P6FN72-F1
#
_entry.id   AF-A0A4P6FN72-F1
#
_cell.length_a   1.000
_cell.length_b   1.000
_cell.length_c   1.000
_cell.angle_alpha   90.00
_cell.angle_beta   90.00
_cell.angle_gamma   90.00
#
_symmetry.space_group_name_H-M   'P 1'
#
loop_
_entity.id
_entity.type
_entity.pdbx_description
1 polymer ?
#
loop_
_entity_poly.entity_id
_entity_poly.type
_entity_poly.pdbx_seq_one_letter_code
_entity_poly.pdbx_strand_id
1 'polypeptide(L)'
;MGEHRRATARTIVAAGIAVLAISAGTTAIPMLPVSPASAQATGPIFVDETFIDASAPDFLAYGSACLTGAPTVAALEPGDHELTGCPVEGTSPGGVGPVPPRGDPAFGYLQLTDNALDQAGAVLFDSAIPSTTGVETTFEIWQYGSTTDFPADGISFFLVDGEVDLEAPGAFGGSLGYAQSDDGGPTINPGVAGGYLGIGFDTLGNFFGDWEQRGNGCPPEGQSPAGTAINPAVAGQRVTVRGPGDGTTGYCFLTSTTSNFTTTPPWPTTLPAPLQGDFAGFTTIPPTPASAEADLVSSRRTVTIVITPAPDPVVTISMDFEDSAGNVEVLSFPAPPDVPATYKFGFAASTGDWNNVHLLRHVRVQALDPLPALSLVKRVGLDPATVEGEVGKLVPYAFEVTNTGGTLLDGVVVDDPKIGVITCPATTLAPGESTVCTGQYALTQADLDAGEVLNTAIARGTGPAGEVESNPSEARVEITRPILAESGSAPVVPLALGLALLALGGWALASARARREQFRKSSRTPE
;
A
#
# COMPACT_ATOMS: atom_id res chain seq x y z
N MET A 1 66.24 7.77 -55.32
CA MET A 1 66.41 7.78 -56.79
C MET A 1 66.08 6.38 -57.28
N GLY A 2 65.01 6.20 -58.07
CA GLY A 2 64.74 4.96 -58.83
C GLY A 2 63.61 4.06 -58.33
N GLU A 3 62.54 3.99 -59.12
CA GLU A 3 61.31 3.17 -59.01
C GLU A 3 61.51 1.66 -59.25
N HIS A 4 60.54 0.82 -58.86
CA HIS A 4 59.72 0.07 -59.84
C HIS A 4 58.54 -0.73 -59.24
N ARG A 5 57.39 -0.59 -59.92
CA ARG A 5 56.10 -1.30 -59.78
C ARG A 5 56.19 -2.81 -60.10
N ARG A 6 55.25 -3.63 -59.58
CA ARG A 6 54.14 -4.24 -60.37
C ARG A 6 53.29 -5.24 -59.58
N ALA A 7 51.97 -5.04 -59.71
CA ALA A 7 50.89 -5.94 -59.37
C ALA A 7 50.82 -7.15 -60.33
N THR A 8 50.21 -8.24 -59.88
CA THR A 8 49.83 -9.39 -60.71
C THR A 8 48.31 -9.56 -60.67
N ALA A 9 47.68 -9.51 -61.83
CA ALA A 9 46.30 -9.90 -62.07
C ALA A 9 46.28 -11.20 -62.88
N ARG A 10 45.34 -12.10 -62.60
CA ARG A 10 44.86 -13.08 -63.60
C ARG A 10 43.41 -13.48 -63.33
N THR A 11 42.59 -13.12 -64.31
CA THR A 11 41.18 -13.40 -64.56
C THR A 11 40.93 -14.88 -64.84
N ILE A 12 39.82 -15.45 -64.36
CA ILE A 12 39.10 -16.56 -65.03
C ILE A 12 37.60 -16.25 -65.04
N VAL A 13 37.02 -16.50 -66.22
CA VAL A 13 35.68 -16.20 -66.72
C VAL A 13 34.63 -17.20 -66.24
N ALA A 14 33.39 -16.71 -66.14
CA ALA A 14 32.17 -17.35 -65.70
C ALA A 14 31.67 -18.51 -66.58
N ALA A 15 30.91 -19.43 -65.96
CA ALA A 15 29.86 -20.21 -66.58
C ALA A 15 28.65 -20.20 -65.63
N GLY A 16 27.51 -19.70 -66.11
CA GLY A 16 26.28 -19.55 -65.33
C GLY A 16 25.42 -20.80 -65.30
N ILE A 17 24.71 -20.99 -64.19
CA ILE A 17 23.48 -21.80 -64.10
C ILE A 17 22.44 -20.96 -63.36
N ALA A 18 21.26 -20.87 -63.96
CA ALA A 18 20.12 -20.09 -63.52
C ALA A 18 19.60 -20.55 -62.15
N VAL A 19 19.34 -19.60 -61.26
CA VAL A 19 18.53 -19.80 -60.04
C VAL A 19 17.29 -18.92 -60.18
N LEU A 20 16.13 -19.58 -60.04
CA LEU A 20 14.80 -18.98 -60.03
C LEU A 20 14.74 -17.77 -59.09
N ALA A 21 14.22 -16.65 -59.60
CA ALA A 21 13.76 -15.55 -58.77
C ALA A 21 12.48 -15.98 -58.02
N ILE A 22 12.63 -16.39 -56.76
CA ILE A 22 11.52 -16.40 -55.81
C ILE A 22 11.58 -15.06 -55.09
N SER A 23 10.63 -14.18 -55.42
CA SER A 23 10.33 -12.98 -54.67
C SER A 23 9.81 -13.36 -53.28
N ALA A 24 10.70 -13.46 -52.29
CA ALA A 24 10.31 -13.46 -50.89
C ALA A 24 10.22 -11.99 -50.45
N GLY A 25 9.00 -11.53 -50.21
CA GLY A 25 8.72 -10.18 -49.75
C GLY A 25 9.50 -9.87 -48.48
N THR A 26 10.10 -8.69 -48.43
CA THR A 26 10.55 -8.07 -47.19
C THR A 26 9.33 -7.85 -46.30
N THR A 27 9.04 -8.81 -45.44
CA THR A 27 8.24 -8.57 -44.26
C THR A 27 9.09 -7.69 -43.35
N ALA A 28 8.79 -6.39 -43.37
CA ALA A 28 9.17 -5.55 -42.25
C ALA A 28 8.60 -6.23 -41.00
N ILE A 29 9.48 -6.68 -40.11
CA ILE A 29 9.06 -7.04 -38.75
C ILE A 29 8.46 -5.74 -38.20
N PRO A 30 7.16 -5.69 -37.86
CA PRO A 30 6.65 -4.54 -37.14
C PRO A 30 7.46 -4.47 -35.85
N MET A 31 8.17 -3.37 -35.64
CA MET A 31 8.76 -3.09 -34.35
C MET A 31 7.64 -3.21 -33.32
N LEU A 32 7.90 -4.01 -32.29
CA LEU A 32 7.06 -4.09 -31.09
C LEU A 32 6.77 -2.66 -30.60
N PRO A 33 5.57 -2.42 -30.07
CA PRO A 33 5.16 -1.08 -29.69
C PRO A 33 6.20 -0.47 -28.74
N VAL A 34 6.59 0.76 -29.04
CA VAL A 34 7.15 1.70 -28.07
C VAL A 34 6.34 1.52 -26.79
N SER A 35 7.00 1.16 -25.67
CA SER A 35 6.37 1.22 -24.35
C SER A 35 5.61 2.54 -24.29
N PRO A 36 4.32 2.58 -23.92
CA PRO A 36 3.67 3.86 -23.76
C PRO A 36 4.57 4.65 -22.82
N ALA A 37 5.04 5.81 -23.27
CA ALA A 37 5.58 6.80 -22.35
C ALA A 37 4.54 6.87 -21.24
N SER A 38 4.91 6.51 -20.02
CA SER A 38 4.06 6.69 -18.85
C SER A 38 3.43 8.06 -19.01
N ALA A 39 2.10 8.13 -19.10
CA ALA A 39 1.42 9.40 -19.28
C ALA A 39 1.94 10.31 -18.18
N GLN A 40 2.71 11.32 -18.57
CA GLN A 40 3.42 12.15 -17.61
C GLN A 40 2.36 12.83 -16.76
N ALA A 41 2.43 12.63 -15.44
CA ALA A 41 1.44 13.21 -14.54
C ALA A 41 1.29 14.72 -14.82
N THR A 42 0.05 15.14 -15.01
CA THR A 42 -0.32 16.51 -15.38
C THR A 42 -1.12 17.22 -14.30
N GLY A 43 -1.45 16.50 -13.22
CA GLY A 43 -2.17 17.04 -12.08
C GLY A 43 -1.32 17.91 -11.15
N PRO A 44 -1.94 18.48 -10.10
CA PRO A 44 -1.23 19.25 -9.11
C PRO A 44 -0.21 18.40 -8.34
N ILE A 45 0.87 19.05 -7.91
CA ILE A 45 1.86 18.49 -7.00
C ILE A 45 1.35 18.71 -5.57
N PHE A 46 1.30 17.63 -4.79
CA PHE A 46 0.90 17.65 -3.38
C PHE A 46 2.10 17.75 -2.45
N VAL A 47 3.19 17.08 -2.80
CA VAL A 47 4.45 17.07 -2.06
C VAL A 47 5.59 17.26 -3.06
N ASP A 48 6.52 18.15 -2.73
CA ASP A 48 7.76 18.39 -3.47
C ASP A 48 8.88 18.65 -2.46
N GLU A 49 9.31 17.59 -1.78
CA GLU A 49 10.33 17.64 -0.73
C GLU A 49 11.65 17.07 -1.25
N THR A 50 12.70 17.88 -1.20
CA THR A 50 14.02 17.47 -1.70
C THR A 50 14.80 16.65 -0.69
N PHE A 51 14.56 16.89 0.61
CA PHE A 51 15.38 16.50 1.76
C PHE A 51 16.85 16.94 1.68
N ILE A 52 17.14 17.91 0.80
CA ILE A 52 18.45 18.56 0.67
C ILE A 52 18.60 19.67 1.72
N ASP A 53 17.51 20.39 1.98
CA ASP A 53 17.47 21.50 2.92
C ASP A 53 17.61 21.07 4.39
N ALA A 54 17.84 22.05 5.26
CA ALA A 54 18.01 21.84 6.70
C ALA A 54 16.69 21.59 7.47
N SER A 55 15.55 21.52 6.79
CA SER A 55 14.23 21.31 7.42
C SER A 55 13.25 20.71 6.42
N ALA A 56 12.37 19.83 6.90
CA ALA A 56 11.17 19.37 6.18
C ALA A 56 9.99 19.35 7.16
N PRO A 57 9.31 20.50 7.37
CA PRO A 57 8.36 20.69 8.47
C PRO A 57 7.05 19.91 8.32
N ASP A 58 6.72 19.46 7.11
CA ASP A 58 5.50 18.69 6.83
C ASP A 58 5.67 17.19 7.17
N PHE A 59 6.82 16.81 7.70
CA PHE A 59 7.19 15.43 7.97
C PHE A 59 7.49 15.20 9.45
N LEU A 60 6.93 14.12 10.00
CA LEU A 60 7.25 13.60 11.32
C LEU A 60 8.36 12.55 11.19
N ALA A 61 9.42 12.68 11.98
CA ALA A 61 10.49 11.69 12.04
C ALA A 61 10.21 10.66 13.12
N TYR A 62 10.78 9.46 12.96
CA TYR A 62 10.74 8.41 13.97
C TYR A 62 12.10 7.74 14.09
N GLY A 63 12.53 7.46 15.32
CA GLY A 63 13.74 6.68 15.61
C GLY A 63 15.03 7.35 15.12
N SER A 64 15.77 6.70 14.22
CA SER A 64 17.07 7.20 13.74
C SER A 64 16.98 8.19 12.58
N ALA A 65 15.77 8.57 12.14
CA ALA A 65 15.58 9.43 10.99
C ALA A 65 16.07 10.88 11.23
N CYS A 66 16.86 11.43 10.32
CA CYS A 66 17.43 12.77 10.46
C CYS A 66 17.86 13.39 9.13
N LEU A 67 18.11 14.70 9.13
CA LEU A 67 18.61 15.44 7.96
C LEU A 67 20.12 15.63 8.04
N THR A 68 20.86 15.19 7.02
CA THR A 68 22.31 15.45 6.97
C THR A 68 22.63 16.89 6.59
N GLY A 69 21.72 17.60 5.91
CA GLY A 69 21.88 19.02 5.54
C GLY A 69 21.69 19.99 6.70
N ALA A 70 21.06 19.54 7.79
CA ALA A 70 20.80 20.34 8.98
C ALA A 70 21.98 20.34 9.97
N PRO A 71 22.07 21.35 10.86
CA PRO A 71 23.07 21.34 11.93
C PRO A 71 22.97 20.10 12.81
N THR A 72 24.11 19.49 13.15
CA THR A 72 24.14 18.28 13.97
C THR A 72 23.56 18.51 15.37
N VAL A 73 22.79 17.55 15.86
CA VAL A 73 22.26 17.54 17.23
C VAL A 73 23.08 16.61 18.14
N ALA A 74 22.76 16.59 19.44
CA ALA A 74 23.44 15.71 20.40
C ALA A 74 22.90 14.27 20.36
N ALA A 75 21.58 14.11 20.26
CA ALA A 75 20.88 12.83 20.17
C ALA A 75 19.49 13.03 19.55
N LEU A 76 18.91 11.95 19.04
CA LEU A 76 17.50 11.89 18.61
C LEU A 76 16.66 11.21 19.71
N GLU A 77 15.37 11.51 19.74
CA GLU A 77 14.44 10.78 20.60
C GLU A 77 14.12 9.41 19.98
N PRO A 78 13.99 8.32 20.76
CA PRO A 78 13.79 6.97 20.22
C PRO A 78 12.45 6.72 19.50
N GLY A 79 11.46 7.59 19.70
CA GLY A 79 10.11 7.48 19.12
C GLY A 79 9.90 8.52 18.03
N ASP A 80 8.70 9.09 17.98
CA ASP A 80 8.39 10.22 17.10
C ASP A 80 9.08 11.50 17.56
N HIS A 81 9.54 12.31 16.61
CA HIS A 81 10.17 13.59 16.88
C HIS A 81 10.14 14.51 15.66
N GLU A 82 10.38 15.81 15.88
CA GLU A 82 10.61 16.75 14.78
C GLU A 82 11.83 16.31 13.95
N LEU A 83 11.73 16.42 12.63
CA LEU A 83 12.85 16.09 11.75
C LEU A 83 13.96 17.14 11.91
N THR A 84 15.07 16.75 12.56
CA THR A 84 16.21 17.60 12.88
C THR A 84 17.52 17.04 12.28
N GLY A 85 18.65 17.70 12.54
CA GLY A 85 19.93 17.25 11.99
C GLY A 85 20.50 16.01 12.64
N CYS A 86 21.28 15.24 11.88
CA CYS A 86 21.83 13.96 12.35
C CYS A 86 22.83 14.11 13.52
N PRO A 87 22.84 13.20 14.53
CA PRO A 87 23.69 13.33 15.71
C PRO A 87 25.16 13.10 15.41
N VAL A 88 26.08 13.89 15.98
CA VAL A 88 27.54 13.92 15.71
C VAL A 88 28.15 12.54 15.40
N GLU A 89 29.02 12.48 14.39
CA GLU A 89 29.60 11.20 13.97
C GLU A 89 30.39 10.52 15.09
N GLY A 90 30.21 9.20 15.28
CA GLY A 90 30.88 8.43 16.33
C GLY A 90 30.25 8.50 17.73
N THR A 91 29.04 9.07 17.87
CA THR A 91 28.25 9.00 19.11
C THR A 91 27.02 8.14 18.91
N SER A 92 26.90 6.97 19.57
CA SER A 92 25.68 6.14 19.45
C SER A 92 24.40 6.93 19.86
N PRO A 93 23.31 6.82 19.07
CA PRO A 93 23.16 5.93 17.92
C PRO A 93 23.77 6.45 16.60
N GLY A 94 24.30 7.66 16.52
CA GLY A 94 24.74 8.31 15.28
C GLY A 94 26.20 8.12 14.80
N GLY A 95 26.33 8.04 13.49
CA GLY A 95 27.54 8.25 12.70
C GLY A 95 28.44 7.06 12.54
N VAL A 96 27.88 5.87 12.33
CA VAL A 96 28.69 4.77 11.83
C VAL A 96 28.74 4.89 10.31
N GLY A 97 29.92 5.26 9.81
CA GLY A 97 30.13 5.48 8.40
C GLY A 97 30.11 4.20 7.54
N PRO A 98 30.08 4.36 6.21
CA PRO A 98 30.23 5.65 5.53
C PRO A 98 28.88 6.37 5.39
N VAL A 99 28.75 7.58 5.94
CA VAL A 99 27.58 8.45 5.76
C VAL A 99 27.98 9.76 5.07
N PRO A 100 27.07 10.49 4.40
CA PRO A 100 27.40 11.76 3.77
C PRO A 100 27.90 12.79 4.80
N PRO A 101 28.83 13.69 4.43
CA PRO A 101 29.20 14.82 5.26
C PRO A 101 27.98 15.66 5.65
N ARG A 102 27.99 16.20 6.87
CA ARG A 102 26.83 16.86 7.47
C ARG A 102 26.97 18.37 7.56
N GLY A 103 25.82 19.06 7.67
CA GLY A 103 25.71 20.49 7.88
C GLY A 103 25.88 21.34 6.61
N ASP A 104 25.83 20.72 5.43
CA ASP A 104 25.79 21.42 4.14
C ASP A 104 24.43 21.19 3.47
N PRO A 105 23.51 22.18 3.53
CA PRO A 105 22.17 22.04 2.97
C PRO A 105 22.16 22.09 1.43
N ALA A 106 23.30 22.23 0.74
CA ALA A 106 23.34 22.02 -0.71
C ALA A 106 23.43 20.53 -1.09
N PHE A 107 23.74 19.67 -0.12
CA PHE A 107 24.01 18.24 -0.32
C PHE A 107 23.36 17.38 0.78
N GLY A 108 22.33 17.88 1.45
CA GLY A 108 21.62 17.13 2.49
C GLY A 108 20.91 15.90 1.95
N TYR A 109 20.65 14.93 2.82
CA TYR A 109 19.84 13.76 2.58
C TYR A 109 18.92 13.58 3.79
N LEU A 110 17.75 12.99 3.57
CA LEU A 110 17.08 12.27 4.65
C LEU A 110 17.85 10.97 4.88
N GLN A 111 18.39 10.79 6.07
CA GLN A 111 19.02 9.54 6.51
C GLN A 111 18.02 8.81 7.40
N LEU A 112 17.57 7.62 6.99
CA LEU A 112 16.73 6.76 7.84
C LEU A 112 17.57 5.91 8.78
N THR A 113 18.66 5.32 8.28
CA THR A 113 19.67 4.64 9.11
C THR A 113 21.06 5.00 8.63
N ASP A 114 22.02 4.94 9.54
CA ASP A 114 23.44 4.85 9.18
C ASP A 114 23.90 3.38 9.24
N ASN A 115 25.21 3.15 9.17
CA ASN A 115 25.79 1.81 9.09
C ASN A 115 25.90 1.10 10.46
N ALA A 116 25.20 1.59 11.49
CA ALA A 116 25.11 0.89 12.76
C ALA A 116 24.18 -0.35 12.66
N LEU A 117 24.40 -1.29 13.56
CA LEU A 117 23.49 -2.42 13.80
C LEU A 117 22.24 -1.92 14.55
N ASP A 118 21.15 -2.68 14.45
CA ASP A 118 19.89 -2.46 15.18
C ASP A 118 19.35 -1.01 15.10
N GLN A 119 19.44 -0.39 13.92
CA GLN A 119 18.84 0.92 13.64
C GLN A 119 17.43 0.76 13.10
N ALA A 120 16.58 1.73 13.42
CA ALA A 120 15.21 1.80 12.93
C ALA A 120 14.86 3.28 12.76
N GLY A 121 14.52 3.68 11.54
CA GLY A 121 14.17 5.06 11.24
C GLY A 121 13.02 5.14 10.25
N ALA A 122 12.14 6.10 10.45
CA ALA A 122 11.05 6.38 9.53
C ALA A 122 10.79 7.88 9.39
N VAL A 123 10.17 8.25 8.28
CA VAL A 123 9.58 9.58 8.09
C VAL A 123 8.13 9.41 7.64
N LEU A 124 7.23 10.22 8.19
CA LEU A 124 5.78 10.11 8.01
C LEU A 124 5.23 11.44 7.51
N PHE A 125 4.41 11.39 6.46
CA PHE A 125 3.64 12.52 5.97
C PHE A 125 2.18 12.34 6.38
N ASP A 126 1.79 13.01 7.47
CA ASP A 126 0.48 12.87 8.11
C ASP A 126 -0.57 13.86 7.58
N SER A 127 -0.51 14.19 6.29
CA SER A 127 -1.49 15.03 5.60
C SER A 127 -2.14 14.25 4.46
N ALA A 128 -3.48 14.24 4.42
CA ALA A 128 -4.23 13.47 3.45
C ALA A 128 -4.07 14.01 2.02
N ILE A 129 -3.71 13.13 1.09
CA ILE A 129 -3.51 13.39 -0.33
C ILE A 129 -4.64 12.76 -1.14
N PRO A 130 -5.38 13.51 -1.97
CA PRO A 130 -6.42 12.95 -2.83
C PRO A 130 -5.89 11.90 -3.80
N SER A 131 -6.60 10.77 -3.94
CA SER A 131 -6.21 9.66 -4.82
C SER A 131 -7.11 9.47 -6.04
N THR A 132 -8.23 10.20 -6.11
CA THR A 132 -9.34 9.93 -7.05
C THR A 132 -8.97 10.07 -8.51
N THR A 133 -7.93 10.84 -8.82
CA THR A 133 -7.39 11.05 -10.17
C THR A 133 -6.08 10.30 -10.40
N GLY A 134 -5.83 9.27 -9.58
CA GLY A 134 -4.59 8.53 -9.57
C GLY A 134 -3.43 9.34 -8.97
N VAL A 135 -2.41 8.63 -8.52
CA VAL A 135 -1.25 9.23 -7.85
C VAL A 135 0.03 8.70 -8.47
N GLU A 136 0.96 9.61 -8.75
CA GLU A 136 2.35 9.30 -9.03
C GLU A 136 3.22 9.77 -7.87
N THR A 137 4.02 8.86 -7.34
CA THR A 137 5.04 9.14 -6.33
C THR A 137 6.41 8.83 -6.91
N THR A 138 7.29 9.83 -6.96
CA THR A 138 8.69 9.66 -7.39
C THR A 138 9.62 10.02 -6.25
N PHE A 139 10.69 9.25 -6.08
CA PHE A 139 11.73 9.54 -5.09
C PHE A 139 13.05 8.85 -5.45
N GLU A 140 14.14 9.31 -4.84
CA GLU A 140 15.46 8.69 -4.97
C GLU A 140 15.82 7.99 -3.65
N ILE A 141 16.30 6.75 -3.75
CA ILE A 141 16.83 5.99 -2.61
C ILE A 141 18.32 5.67 -2.80
N TRP A 142 19.05 5.59 -1.68
CA TRP A 142 20.38 5.01 -1.62
C TRP A 142 20.42 3.92 -0.56
N GLN A 143 20.98 2.78 -0.94
CA GLN A 143 21.28 1.66 -0.05
C GLN A 143 22.73 1.27 -0.28
N TYR A 144 23.60 1.34 0.74
CA TYR A 144 25.03 1.05 0.59
C TYR A 144 25.78 1.00 1.94
N GLY A 145 27.06 0.64 1.86
CA GLY A 145 27.99 0.82 2.97
C GLY A 145 28.00 -0.30 4.00
N SER A 146 27.21 -1.35 3.78
CA SER A 146 27.23 -2.56 4.63
C SER A 146 28.67 -3.06 4.85
N THR A 147 28.99 -3.28 6.12
CA THR A 147 30.29 -3.83 6.56
C THR A 147 30.18 -5.27 7.05
N THR A 148 28.96 -5.83 7.02
CA THR A 148 28.67 -7.22 7.35
C THR A 148 28.63 -8.12 6.11
N ASP A 149 28.57 -9.44 6.31
CA ASP A 149 28.53 -10.42 5.20
C ASP A 149 27.29 -10.27 4.30
N PHE A 150 26.24 -9.64 4.83
CA PHE A 150 25.00 -9.31 4.13
C PHE A 150 24.58 -7.89 4.52
N PRO A 151 23.96 -7.13 3.60
CA PRO A 151 23.25 -5.91 3.93
C PRO A 151 21.88 -6.24 4.50
N ALA A 152 21.39 -5.38 5.38
CA ALA A 152 20.02 -5.47 5.84
C ALA A 152 19.48 -4.14 6.33
N ASP A 153 18.17 -4.02 6.46
CA ASP A 153 17.15 -4.88 5.83
C ASP A 153 16.80 -4.32 4.47
N GLY A 154 16.41 -3.05 4.46
CA GLY A 154 16.19 -2.25 3.27
C GLY A 154 15.38 -1.00 3.59
N ILE A 155 14.83 -0.39 2.54
CA ILE A 155 13.91 0.75 2.63
C ILE A 155 12.52 0.30 2.20
N SER A 156 11.47 0.80 2.85
CA SER A 156 10.11 0.71 2.36
C SER A 156 9.55 2.09 2.01
N PHE A 157 8.58 2.07 1.11
CA PHE A 157 7.57 3.10 0.95
C PHE A 157 6.21 2.48 1.26
N PHE A 158 5.35 3.19 1.98
CA PHE A 158 4.01 2.70 2.26
C PHE A 158 2.96 3.78 2.19
N LEU A 159 1.75 3.36 1.83
CA LEU A 159 0.52 4.14 1.86
C LEU A 159 -0.40 3.62 2.95
N VAL A 160 -1.05 4.54 3.65
CA VAL A 160 -2.14 4.28 4.60
C VAL A 160 -3.40 5.02 4.16
N ASP A 161 -4.55 4.57 4.64
CA ASP A 161 -5.80 5.33 4.50
C ASP A 161 -5.63 6.73 5.10
N GLY A 162 -5.90 7.77 4.31
CA GLY A 162 -5.73 9.16 4.71
C GLY A 162 -6.68 9.63 5.82
N GLU A 163 -7.73 8.86 6.13
CA GLU A 163 -8.62 9.12 7.27
C GLU A 163 -8.00 8.69 8.63
N VAL A 164 -6.88 7.94 8.62
CA VAL A 164 -6.20 7.47 9.83
C VAL A 164 -5.04 8.40 10.19
N ASP A 165 -4.84 8.68 11.48
CA ASP A 165 -3.68 9.43 11.97
C ASP A 165 -2.41 8.59 11.85
N LEU A 166 -1.41 9.10 11.13
CA LEU A 166 -0.14 8.42 10.87
C LEU A 166 0.93 8.92 11.85
N GLU A 167 0.82 8.47 13.10
CA GLU A 167 1.72 8.87 14.19
C GLU A 167 2.98 8.00 14.30
N ALA A 168 2.93 6.77 13.79
CA ALA A 168 4.02 5.81 13.88
C ALA A 168 4.06 4.86 12.68
N PRO A 169 5.25 4.35 12.29
CA PRO A 169 5.36 3.24 11.36
C PRO A 169 4.92 1.93 12.04
N GLY A 170 4.80 0.87 11.24
CA GLY A 170 4.66 -0.50 11.71
C GLY A 170 5.96 -1.09 12.26
N ALA A 171 5.98 -2.41 12.44
CA ALA A 171 7.14 -3.10 12.98
C ALA A 171 8.36 -2.99 12.05
N PHE A 172 9.52 -2.69 12.63
CA PHE A 172 10.81 -2.61 11.96
C PHE A 172 11.43 -4.01 11.72
N GLY A 173 12.67 -4.03 11.24
CA GLY A 173 13.36 -5.26 10.86
C GLY A 173 12.81 -5.81 9.55
N GLY A 174 12.54 -7.11 9.51
CA GLY A 174 11.99 -7.75 8.31
C GLY A 174 10.58 -7.34 7.91
N SER A 175 9.90 -6.54 8.73
CA SER A 175 8.61 -5.94 8.41
C SER A 175 8.71 -4.52 7.82
N LEU A 176 9.93 -3.98 7.75
CA LEU A 176 10.29 -2.71 7.11
C LEU A 176 9.36 -1.55 7.45
N GLY A 177 8.91 -1.46 8.70
CA GLY A 177 8.04 -0.38 9.18
C GLY A 177 6.64 -0.36 8.57
N TYR A 178 6.21 -1.44 7.89
CA TYR A 178 4.87 -1.55 7.32
C TYR A 178 4.04 -2.65 7.98
N ALA A 179 4.53 -3.89 7.94
CA ALA A 179 3.77 -5.04 8.43
C ALA A 179 3.98 -5.25 9.95
N GLN A 180 3.16 -6.13 10.54
CA GLN A 180 3.35 -6.61 11.90
C GLN A 180 4.58 -7.52 12.02
N SER A 181 5.10 -7.71 13.22
CA SER A 181 6.20 -8.65 13.49
C SER A 181 6.08 -9.29 14.88
N ASP A 182 6.23 -10.60 14.95
CA ASP A 182 6.43 -11.38 16.18
C ASP A 182 7.92 -11.74 16.33
N ASP A 183 8.63 -10.90 17.09
CA ASP A 183 10.05 -11.04 17.40
C ASP A 183 10.31 -11.98 18.60
N GLY A 184 9.29 -12.73 19.05
CA GLY A 184 9.36 -13.56 20.25
C GLY A 184 9.23 -12.78 21.56
N GLY A 185 8.89 -11.50 21.49
CA GLY A 185 8.49 -10.66 22.61
C GLY A 185 7.16 -11.08 23.26
N PRO A 186 6.70 -10.33 24.28
CA PRO A 186 5.47 -10.65 25.01
C PRO A 186 4.19 -10.42 24.18
N THR A 187 4.29 -9.60 23.12
CA THR A 187 3.19 -9.22 22.22
C THR A 187 3.73 -9.04 20.81
N ILE A 188 2.90 -9.31 19.80
CA ILE A 188 3.21 -8.98 18.40
C ILE A 188 3.34 -7.47 18.26
N ASN A 189 4.43 -6.99 17.66
CA ASN A 189 4.59 -5.59 17.28
C ASN A 189 3.63 -5.30 16.12
N PRO A 190 2.76 -4.27 16.24
CA PRO A 190 1.77 -3.98 15.21
C PRO A 190 2.43 -3.49 13.92
N GLY A 191 1.75 -3.73 12.80
CA GLY A 191 2.01 -3.02 11.56
C GLY A 191 1.46 -1.60 11.61
N VAL A 192 1.66 -0.86 10.52
CA VAL A 192 1.21 0.54 10.43
C VAL A 192 -0.31 0.60 10.45
N ALA A 193 -0.87 1.50 11.25
CA ALA A 193 -2.32 1.66 11.35
C ALA A 193 -2.92 2.06 9.99
N GLY A 194 -4.03 1.42 9.61
CA GLY A 194 -4.71 1.71 8.34
C GLY A 194 -3.85 1.46 7.09
N GLY A 195 -2.87 0.54 7.17
CA GLY A 195 -2.01 0.17 6.03
C GLY A 195 -2.83 -0.23 4.81
N TYR A 196 -2.50 0.33 3.65
CA TYR A 196 -3.15 0.02 2.38
C TYR A 196 -2.19 -0.69 1.40
N LEU A 197 -0.99 -0.14 1.22
CA LEU A 197 0.02 -0.69 0.32
C LEU A 197 1.41 -0.49 0.89
N GLY A 198 2.16 -1.58 1.09
CA GLY A 198 3.55 -1.54 1.52
C GLY A 198 4.48 -2.11 0.47
N ILE A 199 5.51 -1.36 0.10
CA ILE A 199 6.48 -1.71 -0.94
C ILE A 199 7.86 -1.71 -0.30
N GLY A 200 8.47 -2.88 -0.16
CA GLY A 200 9.82 -3.05 0.39
C GLY A 200 10.85 -3.16 -0.74
N PHE A 201 11.81 -2.22 -0.77
CA PHE A 201 13.05 -2.27 -1.55
C PHE A 201 14.12 -2.99 -0.73
N ASP A 202 13.92 -4.29 -0.61
CA ASP A 202 14.52 -5.12 0.41
C ASP A 202 15.84 -5.72 -0.08
N THR A 203 16.92 -5.47 0.67
CA THR A 203 18.27 -5.92 0.31
C THR A 203 18.63 -7.29 0.88
N LEU A 204 18.01 -7.67 2.01
CA LEU A 204 18.18 -8.97 2.62
C LEU A 204 17.21 -10.01 2.02
N GLY A 205 16.03 -9.56 1.60
CA GLY A 205 14.93 -10.34 1.01
C GLY A 205 13.84 -10.73 2.00
N ASN A 206 13.96 -10.29 3.25
CA ASN A 206 13.23 -10.79 4.39
C ASN A 206 11.73 -10.31 4.43
N PHE A 207 11.39 -9.19 3.81
CA PHE A 207 10.01 -8.71 3.66
C PHE A 207 9.14 -9.67 2.81
N PHE A 208 9.77 -10.52 1.98
CA PHE A 208 9.11 -11.50 1.11
C PHE A 208 8.32 -12.56 1.86
N GLY A 209 8.79 -13.07 3.00
CA GLY A 209 8.14 -14.19 3.68
C GLY A 209 7.40 -13.82 4.95
N ASP A 210 6.63 -14.79 5.44
CA ASP A 210 5.65 -14.63 6.51
C ASP A 210 6.18 -15.10 7.87
N TRP A 211 7.50 -15.35 8.00
CA TRP A 211 8.07 -15.55 9.33
C TRP A 211 7.90 -14.28 10.16
N GLU A 212 7.99 -14.41 11.49
CA GLU A 212 7.57 -13.36 12.44
C GLU A 212 6.10 -12.96 12.26
N GLN A 213 5.26 -13.87 11.77
CA GLN A 213 3.81 -13.67 11.61
C GLN A 213 3.41 -12.48 10.72
N ARG A 214 4.27 -12.03 9.81
CA ARG A 214 3.84 -11.13 8.72
C ARG A 214 2.71 -11.78 7.93
N GLY A 215 1.69 -11.02 7.57
CA GLY A 215 0.52 -11.61 6.90
C GLY A 215 -0.39 -12.41 7.83
N ASN A 216 -0.32 -12.21 9.15
CA ASN A 216 -1.21 -12.91 10.09
C ASN A 216 -2.69 -12.64 9.75
N GLY A 217 -3.49 -13.72 9.71
CA GLY A 217 -4.90 -13.67 9.30
C GLY A 217 -5.14 -13.65 7.79
N CYS A 218 -4.11 -13.67 6.95
CA CYS A 218 -4.28 -13.71 5.51
C CYS A 218 -4.79 -15.08 5.02
N PRO A 219 -5.69 -15.08 4.00
CA PRO A 219 -6.14 -16.31 3.38
C PRO A 219 -4.99 -16.98 2.61
N PRO A 220 -5.10 -18.27 2.23
CA PRO A 220 -4.03 -19.01 1.55
C PRO A 220 -3.46 -18.31 0.30
N GLU A 221 -4.29 -17.60 -0.45
CA GLU A 221 -3.90 -16.83 -1.63
C GLU A 221 -3.09 -15.55 -1.31
N GLY A 222 -3.18 -15.05 -0.08
CA GLY A 222 -2.41 -13.90 0.41
C GLY A 222 -1.18 -14.27 1.23
N GLN A 223 -0.83 -15.56 1.27
CA GLN A 223 0.38 -16.05 1.93
C GLN A 223 1.57 -15.98 0.97
N SER A 224 2.73 -15.62 1.50
CA SER A 224 3.98 -15.69 0.77
C SER A 224 4.29 -17.12 0.34
N PRO A 225 4.85 -17.32 -0.87
CA PRO A 225 5.40 -18.61 -1.27
C PRO A 225 6.46 -19.16 -0.30
N ALA A 226 7.17 -18.29 0.43
CA ALA A 226 8.12 -18.73 1.46
C ALA A 226 7.45 -19.26 2.74
N GLY A 227 6.20 -18.89 2.99
CA GLY A 227 5.47 -19.21 4.20
C GLY A 227 6.13 -18.66 5.46
N THR A 228 5.82 -19.27 6.60
CA THR A 228 6.20 -18.79 7.94
C THR A 228 7.53 -19.32 8.46
N ALA A 229 8.18 -20.23 7.73
CA ALA A 229 9.47 -20.77 8.13
C ALA A 229 10.60 -19.88 7.60
N ILE A 230 11.57 -19.57 8.47
CA ILE A 230 12.80 -18.90 8.03
C ILE A 230 13.50 -19.76 6.99
N ASN A 231 13.73 -19.19 5.80
CA ASN A 231 14.33 -19.90 4.68
C ASN A 231 15.43 -19.05 4.02
N PRO A 232 16.71 -19.47 4.10
CA PRO A 232 17.81 -18.72 3.49
C PRO A 232 17.70 -18.63 1.96
N ALA A 233 16.87 -19.45 1.30
CA ALA A 233 16.60 -19.33 -0.15
C ALA A 233 15.79 -18.08 -0.52
N VAL A 234 15.28 -17.34 0.46
CA VAL A 234 14.68 -16.01 0.29
C VAL A 234 15.77 -14.93 0.19
N ALA A 235 17.00 -15.21 0.61
CA ALA A 235 18.08 -14.23 0.58
C ALA A 235 18.27 -13.66 -0.83
N GLY A 236 18.33 -12.33 -0.91
CA GLY A 236 18.58 -11.61 -2.15
C GLY A 236 17.65 -10.44 -2.38
N GLN A 237 18.20 -9.43 -3.04
CA GLN A 237 17.58 -8.14 -3.25
C GLN A 237 16.33 -8.25 -4.14
N ARG A 238 15.23 -7.66 -3.69
CA ARG A 238 13.92 -7.77 -4.33
C ARG A 238 13.02 -6.60 -3.96
N VAL A 239 12.08 -6.29 -4.85
CA VAL A 239 10.93 -5.46 -4.50
C VAL A 239 9.78 -6.39 -4.14
N THR A 240 9.25 -6.26 -2.93
CA THR A 240 8.11 -7.05 -2.45
C THR A 240 6.98 -6.13 -2.06
N VAL A 241 5.75 -6.54 -2.39
CA VAL A 241 4.54 -5.78 -2.11
C VAL A 241 3.64 -6.54 -1.15
N ARG A 242 3.17 -5.84 -0.13
CA ARG A 242 2.15 -6.31 0.81
C ARG A 242 0.92 -5.40 0.76
N GLY A 243 -0.25 -6.01 0.94
CA GLY A 243 -1.55 -5.35 0.84
C GLY A 243 -2.03 -4.74 2.16
N PRO A 244 -3.34 -4.45 2.26
CA PRO A 244 -3.91 -3.77 3.40
C PRO A 244 -3.79 -4.55 4.71
N GLY A 245 -3.70 -3.83 5.83
CA GLY A 245 -3.63 -4.41 7.17
C GLY A 245 -3.81 -3.35 8.26
N ASP A 246 -4.17 -3.82 9.46
CA ASP A 246 -4.29 -2.96 10.63
C ASP A 246 -3.89 -3.70 11.92
N GLY A 247 -3.06 -3.06 12.73
CA GLY A 247 -2.49 -3.64 13.93
C GLY A 247 -1.76 -4.96 13.66
N THR A 248 -2.28 -6.08 14.16
CA THR A 248 -1.60 -7.39 14.08
C THR A 248 -2.15 -8.32 13.01
N THR A 249 -3.03 -7.83 12.12
CA THR A 249 -3.74 -8.65 11.13
C THR A 249 -3.70 -8.01 9.73
N GLY A 250 -3.68 -8.83 8.68
CA GLY A 250 -3.57 -8.37 7.29
C GLY A 250 -2.10 -8.25 6.87
N TYR A 251 -1.79 -7.26 6.04
CA TYR A 251 -0.47 -7.07 5.41
C TYR A 251 -0.05 -8.28 4.55
N CYS A 252 -1.03 -8.83 3.83
CA CYS A 252 -0.88 -10.03 3.03
C CYS A 252 0.13 -9.84 1.90
N PHE A 253 0.87 -10.89 1.57
CA PHE A 253 1.73 -10.89 0.38
C PHE A 253 0.88 -10.69 -0.88
N LEU A 254 1.27 -9.75 -1.74
CA LEU A 254 0.62 -9.54 -3.04
C LEU A 254 1.49 -10.04 -4.19
N THR A 255 2.73 -9.55 -4.25
CA THR A 255 3.67 -9.90 -5.33
C THR A 255 5.10 -9.57 -4.93
N SER A 256 6.06 -10.02 -5.74
CA SER A 256 7.47 -9.68 -5.59
C SER A 256 8.17 -9.82 -6.94
N THR A 257 9.32 -9.18 -7.09
CA THR A 257 10.22 -9.35 -8.26
C THR A 257 10.87 -10.72 -8.21
N THR A 258 10.10 -11.78 -8.48
CA THR A 258 10.56 -13.16 -8.53
C THR A 258 9.97 -13.92 -9.70
N SER A 259 10.72 -14.91 -10.18
CA SER A 259 10.29 -15.82 -11.26
C SER A 259 9.57 -17.07 -10.76
N ASN A 260 9.49 -17.29 -9.44
CA ASN A 260 8.85 -18.45 -8.84
C ASN A 260 7.86 -18.00 -7.75
N PHE A 261 6.60 -18.42 -7.86
CA PHE A 261 5.57 -18.16 -6.85
C PHE A 261 5.04 -19.47 -6.22
N THR A 262 5.75 -20.58 -6.42
CA THR A 262 5.42 -21.85 -5.76
C THR A 262 6.04 -21.91 -4.37
N THR A 263 5.52 -22.79 -3.51
CA THR A 263 6.06 -23.02 -2.16
C THR A 263 7.39 -23.77 -2.14
N THR A 264 7.95 -24.09 -3.31
CA THR A 264 9.22 -24.82 -3.44
C THR A 264 10.33 -23.86 -3.86
N PRO A 265 11.41 -23.69 -3.06
CA PRO A 265 12.54 -22.83 -3.42
C PRO A 265 13.37 -23.39 -4.58
N PRO A 266 14.22 -22.58 -5.25
CA PRO A 266 14.54 -21.18 -4.92
C PRO A 266 13.52 -20.18 -5.47
N TRP A 267 13.57 -18.93 -4.99
CA TRP A 267 12.79 -17.79 -5.50
C TRP A 267 13.73 -16.74 -6.11
N PRO A 268 14.21 -16.94 -7.36
CA PRO A 268 15.20 -16.04 -7.97
C PRO A 268 14.59 -14.66 -8.23
N THR A 269 15.38 -13.60 -8.00
CA THR A 269 14.98 -12.22 -8.30
C THR A 269 14.88 -11.98 -9.81
N THR A 270 13.92 -11.16 -10.23
CA THR A 270 13.76 -10.68 -11.61
C THR A 270 14.23 -9.24 -11.81
N LEU A 271 14.81 -8.62 -10.77
CA LEU A 271 15.39 -7.28 -10.89
C LEU A 271 16.52 -7.27 -11.94
N PRO A 272 16.60 -6.23 -12.79
CA PRO A 272 17.62 -6.14 -13.83
C PRO A 272 19.00 -5.79 -13.26
N ALA A 273 19.04 -5.12 -12.10
CA ALA A 273 20.26 -4.78 -11.36
C ALA A 273 20.00 -4.75 -9.84
N PRO A 274 21.05 -4.78 -9.00
CA PRO A 274 20.93 -4.66 -7.54
C PRO A 274 20.21 -3.38 -7.09
N LEU A 275 19.47 -3.45 -5.98
CA LEU A 275 18.87 -2.29 -5.30
C LEU A 275 19.91 -1.41 -4.59
N GLN A 276 21.07 -1.96 -4.26
CA GLN A 276 22.13 -1.26 -3.52
C GLN A 276 23.39 -1.06 -4.36
N GLY A 277 24.28 -0.18 -3.89
CA GLY A 277 25.60 0.06 -4.47
C GLY A 277 26.57 -1.13 -4.38
N ASP A 278 27.70 -1.04 -5.07
CA ASP A 278 28.74 -2.08 -4.99
C ASP A 278 29.35 -2.14 -3.58
N PHE A 279 29.15 -3.28 -2.91
CA PHE A 279 29.67 -3.61 -1.57
C PHE A 279 31.19 -3.44 -1.43
N ALA A 280 31.95 -3.64 -2.51
CA ALA A 280 33.41 -3.65 -2.42
C ALA A 280 34.04 -2.24 -2.34
N GLY A 281 33.26 -1.17 -2.56
CA GLY A 281 33.79 0.19 -2.73
C GLY A 281 33.60 1.15 -1.55
N PHE A 282 32.53 1.01 -0.77
CA PHE A 282 32.14 2.03 0.22
C PHE A 282 32.53 1.61 1.65
N THR A 283 33.83 1.66 1.96
CA THR A 283 34.29 1.66 3.37
C THR A 283 34.56 3.07 3.88
N THR A 284 34.63 4.05 2.98
CA THR A 284 34.78 5.48 3.27
C THR A 284 34.07 6.29 2.20
N ILE A 285 33.50 7.44 2.58
CA ILE A 285 33.02 8.47 1.66
C ILE A 285 33.98 9.66 1.68
N PRO A 286 34.21 10.34 0.53
CA PRO A 286 35.01 11.56 0.50
C PRO A 286 34.52 12.63 1.48
N PRO A 287 35.43 13.43 2.08
CA PRO A 287 35.06 14.36 3.14
C PRO A 287 34.36 15.63 2.63
N THR A 288 34.33 15.89 1.31
CA THR A 288 33.62 17.05 0.76
C THR A 288 32.24 16.63 0.26
N PRO A 289 31.16 17.35 0.60
CA PRO A 289 29.80 16.98 0.22
C PRO A 289 29.62 16.72 -1.29
N ALA A 290 30.19 17.56 -2.15
CA ALA A 290 30.11 17.39 -3.60
C ALA A 290 30.81 16.13 -4.13
N SER A 291 31.94 15.73 -3.53
CA SER A 291 32.61 14.48 -3.94
C SER A 291 31.94 13.25 -3.33
N ALA A 292 31.37 13.37 -2.13
CA ALA A 292 30.53 12.34 -1.53
C ALA A 292 29.31 12.03 -2.40
N GLU A 293 28.57 13.06 -2.83
CA GLU A 293 27.43 12.89 -3.72
C GLU A 293 27.82 12.21 -5.03
N ALA A 294 28.93 12.62 -5.65
CA ALA A 294 29.42 12.03 -6.90
C ALA A 294 29.74 10.53 -6.76
N ASP A 295 30.34 10.11 -5.65
CA ASP A 295 30.62 8.70 -5.38
C ASP A 295 29.32 7.91 -5.14
N LEU A 296 28.33 8.51 -4.50
CA LEU A 296 27.06 7.87 -4.17
C LEU A 296 26.11 7.66 -5.36
N VAL A 297 26.34 8.30 -6.51
CA VAL A 297 25.46 8.19 -7.70
C VAL A 297 25.21 6.73 -8.08
N SER A 298 26.24 5.88 -8.07
CA SER A 298 26.11 4.45 -8.44
C SER A 298 25.17 3.64 -7.52
N SER A 299 24.93 4.13 -6.30
CA SER A 299 24.04 3.51 -5.31
C SER A 299 22.62 4.08 -5.36
N ARG A 300 22.37 5.12 -6.16
CA ARG A 300 21.06 5.74 -6.31
C ARG A 300 20.14 4.85 -7.11
N ARG A 301 18.89 4.71 -6.67
CA ARG A 301 17.79 4.24 -7.51
C ARG A 301 16.71 5.30 -7.53
N THR A 302 16.27 5.71 -8.72
CA THR A 302 15.10 6.58 -8.87
C THR A 302 13.89 5.69 -8.99
N VAL A 303 12.93 5.82 -8.10
CA VAL A 303 11.72 5.01 -8.05
C VAL A 303 10.54 5.86 -8.50
N THR A 304 9.68 5.29 -9.35
CA THR A 304 8.37 5.85 -9.69
C THR A 304 7.30 4.82 -9.37
N ILE A 305 6.34 5.19 -8.54
CA ILE A 305 5.16 4.39 -8.21
C ILE A 305 3.94 5.13 -8.75
N VAL A 306 3.16 4.44 -9.58
CA VAL A 306 1.92 4.97 -10.16
C VAL A 306 0.77 4.11 -9.68
N ILE A 307 -0.29 4.74 -9.17
CA ILE A 307 -1.60 4.12 -8.94
C ILE A 307 -2.60 4.80 -9.87
N THR A 308 -3.12 4.08 -10.87
CA THR A 308 -4.09 4.66 -11.80
C THR A 308 -5.44 4.89 -11.12
N PRO A 309 -6.29 5.79 -11.65
CA PRO A 309 -7.63 6.02 -11.11
C PRO A 309 -8.53 4.77 -11.20
N ALA A 310 -9.61 4.79 -10.42
CA ALA A 310 -10.75 3.89 -10.54
C ALA A 310 -11.39 3.95 -11.95
N PRO A 311 -12.17 2.93 -12.39
CA PRO A 311 -12.70 1.80 -11.61
C PRO A 311 -11.77 0.60 -11.45
N ASP A 312 -10.75 0.45 -12.31
CA ASP A 312 -9.83 -0.70 -12.30
C ASP A 312 -8.38 -0.22 -12.06
N PRO A 313 -8.07 0.25 -10.85
CA PRO A 313 -6.77 0.84 -10.54
C PRO A 313 -5.65 -0.20 -10.64
N VAL A 314 -4.54 0.19 -11.26
CA VAL A 314 -3.31 -0.60 -11.41
C VAL A 314 -2.19 0.12 -10.70
N VAL A 315 -1.39 -0.64 -9.95
CA VAL A 315 -0.12 -0.18 -9.38
C VAL A 315 1.01 -0.59 -10.30
N THR A 316 1.81 0.38 -10.73
CA THR A 316 3.06 0.15 -11.47
C THR A 316 4.22 0.69 -10.65
N ILE A 317 5.28 -0.12 -10.52
CA ILE A 317 6.53 0.27 -9.89
C ILE A 317 7.61 0.20 -10.96
N SER A 318 8.24 1.34 -11.22
CA SER A 318 9.36 1.49 -12.13
C SER A 318 10.58 2.01 -11.40
N MET A 319 11.77 1.61 -11.84
CA MET A 319 13.03 2.03 -11.23
C MET A 319 14.07 2.37 -12.31
N ASP A 320 14.84 3.44 -12.11
CA ASP A 320 16.11 3.68 -12.80
C ASP A 320 17.26 3.16 -11.94
N PHE A 321 18.11 2.31 -12.53
CA PHE A 321 19.25 1.67 -11.87
C PHE A 321 20.59 2.37 -12.15
N GLU A 322 20.57 3.54 -12.79
CA GLU A 322 21.75 4.30 -13.20
C GLU A 322 22.62 3.55 -14.23
N ASP A 323 22.02 2.64 -15.00
CA ASP A 323 22.70 1.74 -15.95
C ASP A 323 22.47 2.12 -17.42
N SER A 324 22.06 3.36 -17.68
CA SER A 324 21.67 3.93 -19.00
C SER A 324 20.42 3.33 -19.64
N ALA A 325 19.81 2.29 -19.05
CA ALA A 325 18.53 1.78 -19.52
C ALA A 325 17.36 2.74 -19.24
N GLY A 326 17.56 3.66 -18.29
CA GLY A 326 16.53 4.57 -17.80
C GLY A 326 15.54 3.85 -16.90
N ASN A 327 14.37 4.45 -16.73
CA ASN A 327 13.32 3.90 -15.88
C ASN A 327 12.71 2.63 -16.48
N VAL A 328 12.81 1.50 -15.77
CA VAL A 328 12.26 0.21 -16.19
C VAL A 328 11.15 -0.25 -15.24
N GLU A 329 10.04 -0.73 -15.80
CA GLU A 329 8.96 -1.33 -15.01
C GLU A 329 9.45 -2.65 -14.38
N VAL A 330 9.40 -2.74 -13.05
CA VAL A 330 9.81 -3.95 -12.30
C VAL A 330 8.62 -4.74 -11.80
N LEU A 331 7.47 -4.10 -11.55
CA LEU A 331 6.21 -4.72 -11.15
C LEU A 331 5.01 -3.95 -11.71
N SER A 332 3.98 -4.68 -12.11
CA SER A 332 2.63 -4.14 -12.41
C SER A 332 1.57 -5.14 -11.94
N PHE A 333 0.60 -4.67 -11.17
CA PHE A 333 -0.44 -5.49 -10.57
C PHE A 333 -1.71 -4.67 -10.27
N PRO A 334 -2.91 -5.29 -10.19
CA PRO A 334 -4.11 -4.59 -9.75
C PRO A 334 -3.92 -4.01 -8.36
N ALA A 335 -4.37 -2.77 -8.12
CA ALA A 335 -4.37 -2.22 -6.77
C ALA A 335 -5.25 -3.08 -5.84
N PRO A 336 -4.95 -3.13 -4.53
CA PRO A 336 -5.84 -3.78 -3.57
C PRO A 336 -7.28 -3.25 -3.68
N PRO A 337 -8.29 -4.05 -3.31
CA PRO A 337 -9.67 -3.57 -3.26
C PRO A 337 -9.82 -2.40 -2.27
N ASP A 338 -10.92 -1.68 -2.40
CA ASP A 338 -11.29 -0.57 -1.50
C ASP A 338 -10.25 0.56 -1.45
N VAL A 339 -9.81 1.01 -2.63
CA VAL A 339 -8.85 2.12 -2.80
C VAL A 339 -9.29 3.34 -1.97
N PRO A 340 -8.50 3.76 -0.96
CA PRO A 340 -8.80 4.93 -0.13
C PRO A 340 -9.00 6.18 -0.98
N ALA A 341 -9.98 7.02 -0.61
CA ALA A 341 -10.24 8.30 -1.29
C ALA A 341 -9.10 9.32 -1.11
N THR A 342 -8.35 9.17 -0.01
CA THR A 342 -7.12 9.90 0.25
C THR A 342 -6.06 8.96 0.82
N TYR A 343 -4.78 9.31 0.64
CA TYR A 343 -3.65 8.60 1.23
C TYR A 343 -2.86 9.51 2.16
N LYS A 344 -2.30 8.91 3.21
CA LYS A 344 -1.06 9.40 3.83
C LYS A 344 0.05 8.41 3.50
N PHE A 345 1.31 8.78 3.71
CA PHE A 345 2.42 7.91 3.36
C PHE A 345 3.61 8.05 4.29
N GLY A 346 4.49 7.06 4.24
CA GLY A 346 5.77 7.13 4.94
C GLY A 346 6.84 6.28 4.26
N PHE A 347 8.06 6.48 4.75
CA PHE A 347 9.20 5.63 4.46
C PHE A 347 9.76 5.09 5.76
N ALA A 348 10.20 3.84 5.75
CA ALA A 348 10.89 3.26 6.89
C ALA A 348 12.09 2.43 6.42
N ALA A 349 13.10 2.36 7.27
CA ALA A 349 14.25 1.49 7.07
C ALA A 349 14.69 0.90 8.40
N SER A 350 15.41 -0.22 8.31
CA SER A 350 15.92 -0.91 9.48
C SER A 350 17.26 -1.55 9.18
N THR A 351 18.01 -1.78 10.24
CA THR A 351 19.13 -2.71 10.30
C THR A 351 18.90 -3.65 11.49
N GLY A 352 19.70 -4.71 11.60
CA GLY A 352 19.62 -5.68 12.69
C GLY A 352 20.99 -6.22 13.02
N ASP A 353 21.13 -7.55 13.06
CA ASP A 353 22.44 -8.25 13.12
C ASP A 353 23.36 -7.92 11.91
N TRP A 354 22.79 -7.34 10.85
CA TRP A 354 23.47 -6.82 9.68
C TRP A 354 23.18 -5.33 9.51
N ASN A 355 24.09 -4.61 8.85
CA ASN A 355 23.99 -3.16 8.67
C ASN A 355 23.90 -2.72 7.22
N ASN A 356 23.39 -1.49 7.04
CA ASN A 356 23.41 -0.76 5.79
C ASN A 356 23.02 0.71 6.03
N VAL A 357 23.45 1.61 5.14
CA VAL A 357 23.01 3.01 5.13
C VAL A 357 21.82 3.17 4.21
N HIS A 358 20.80 3.89 4.67
CA HIS A 358 19.55 4.11 3.95
C HIS A 358 19.23 5.60 3.85
N LEU A 359 19.28 6.16 2.63
CA LEU A 359 19.04 7.59 2.38
C LEU A 359 17.91 7.83 1.37
N LEU A 360 17.29 9.01 1.45
CA LEU A 360 16.28 9.49 0.51
C LEU A 360 16.50 10.94 0.07
N ARG A 361 16.02 11.24 -1.14
CA ARG A 361 15.85 12.59 -1.68
C ARG A 361 14.69 12.67 -2.67
N HIS A 362 14.31 13.91 -3.00
CA HIS A 362 13.44 14.26 -4.12
C HIS A 362 12.10 13.49 -4.11
N VAL A 363 11.46 13.47 -2.94
CA VAL A 363 10.12 12.91 -2.80
C VAL A 363 9.12 13.88 -3.41
N ARG A 364 8.50 13.44 -4.50
CA ARG A 364 7.44 14.15 -5.18
C ARG A 364 6.20 13.29 -5.27
N VAL A 365 5.07 13.81 -4.78
CA VAL A 365 3.76 13.19 -4.90
C VAL A 365 2.85 14.10 -5.69
N GLN A 366 2.23 13.59 -6.75
CA GLN A 366 1.37 14.37 -7.63
C GLN A 366 0.21 13.55 -8.18
N ALA A 367 -0.88 14.21 -8.51
CA ALA A 367 -1.98 13.56 -9.20
C ALA A 367 -1.63 13.26 -10.66
N LEU A 368 -2.07 12.11 -11.19
CA LEU A 368 -1.87 11.79 -12.61
C LEU A 368 -2.65 12.75 -13.50
N ASP A 369 -3.93 12.93 -13.19
CA ASP A 369 -4.80 13.87 -13.88
C ASP A 369 -5.09 15.11 -13.00
N PRO A 370 -5.45 16.27 -13.60
CA PRO A 370 -5.90 17.42 -12.86
C PRO A 370 -7.02 17.07 -11.89
N LEU A 371 -6.92 17.55 -10.64
CA LEU A 371 -8.00 17.37 -9.69
C LEU A 371 -9.27 18.06 -10.22
N PRO A 372 -10.44 17.42 -10.06
CA PRO A 372 -11.67 18.13 -10.30
C PRO A 372 -11.75 19.31 -9.33
N ALA A 373 -12.27 20.45 -9.80
CA ALA A 373 -12.44 21.64 -8.95
C ALA A 373 -13.51 21.47 -7.86
N LEU A 374 -14.19 20.32 -7.86
CA LEU A 374 -15.22 19.93 -6.92
C LEU A 374 -14.90 18.51 -6.41
N SER A 375 -15.09 18.24 -5.13
CA SER A 375 -14.99 16.89 -4.55
C SER A 375 -16.33 16.50 -3.94
N LEU A 376 -16.65 15.20 -3.99
CA LEU A 376 -17.84 14.63 -3.38
C LEU A 376 -17.46 13.44 -2.50
N VAL A 377 -17.92 13.46 -1.24
CA VAL A 377 -17.92 12.33 -0.32
C VAL A 377 -19.37 11.97 0.01
N LYS A 378 -19.76 10.74 -0.32
CA LYS A 378 -21.09 10.20 -0.05
C LYS A 378 -21.05 9.25 1.13
N ARG A 379 -21.97 9.42 2.08
CA ARG A 379 -22.09 8.55 3.24
C ARG A 379 -23.55 8.15 3.46
N VAL A 380 -23.76 6.95 4.00
CA VAL A 380 -25.07 6.54 4.53
C VAL A 380 -25.26 7.31 5.84
N GLY A 381 -26.41 7.94 6.03
CA GLY A 381 -26.74 8.68 7.25
C GLY A 381 -27.06 7.80 8.46
N LEU A 382 -26.59 6.55 8.48
CA LEU A 382 -26.81 5.53 9.50
C LEU A 382 -25.46 4.97 9.94
N ASP A 383 -25.29 4.75 11.24
CA ASP A 383 -24.13 4.08 11.81
C ASP A 383 -24.60 3.00 12.80
N PRO A 384 -24.36 1.69 12.52
CA PRO A 384 -23.76 1.16 11.29
C PRO A 384 -24.66 1.37 10.06
N ALA A 385 -24.08 1.27 8.87
CA ALA A 385 -24.78 1.39 7.57
C ALA A 385 -25.65 0.15 7.24
N THR A 386 -26.51 -0.23 8.18
CA THR A 386 -27.36 -1.44 8.11
C THR A 386 -28.82 -1.07 8.36
N VAL A 387 -29.72 -1.67 7.60
CA VAL A 387 -31.15 -1.41 7.69
C VAL A 387 -31.97 -2.70 7.63
N GLU A 388 -33.07 -2.80 8.38
CA GLU A 388 -33.99 -3.93 8.22
C GLU A 388 -34.68 -3.87 6.84
N GLY A 389 -34.81 -5.00 6.18
CA GLY A 389 -35.42 -5.15 4.87
C GLY A 389 -36.93 -4.97 4.89
N GLU A 390 -37.38 -3.75 4.61
CA GLU A 390 -38.78 -3.40 4.40
C GLU A 390 -38.90 -2.53 3.14
N VAL A 391 -39.73 -2.94 2.19
CA VAL A 391 -39.97 -2.16 0.96
C VAL A 391 -40.57 -0.80 1.33
N GLY A 392 -40.01 0.27 0.77
CA GLY A 392 -40.41 1.64 1.03
C GLY A 392 -39.72 2.27 2.25
N LYS A 393 -38.93 1.52 3.01
CA LYS A 393 -38.13 2.08 4.11
C LYS A 393 -37.12 3.09 3.57
N LEU A 394 -37.04 4.24 4.21
CA LEU A 394 -36.21 5.36 3.77
C LEU A 394 -34.82 5.25 4.40
N VAL A 395 -33.80 5.19 3.55
CA VAL A 395 -32.39 5.24 3.92
C VAL A 395 -31.88 6.67 3.68
N PRO A 396 -31.44 7.39 4.72
CA PRO A 396 -30.86 8.72 4.56
C PRO A 396 -29.46 8.63 3.96
N TYR A 397 -29.12 9.57 3.07
CA TYR A 397 -27.79 9.77 2.54
C TYR A 397 -27.34 11.22 2.77
N ALA A 398 -26.06 11.38 3.08
CA ALA A 398 -25.37 12.66 3.17
C ALA A 398 -24.30 12.74 2.08
N PHE A 399 -24.17 13.93 1.49
CA PHE A 399 -23.26 14.23 0.40
C PHE A 399 -22.47 15.47 0.77
N GLU A 400 -21.24 15.30 1.20
CA GLU A 400 -20.33 16.43 1.44
C GLU A 400 -19.69 16.83 0.12
N VAL A 401 -20.00 18.04 -0.34
CA VAL A 401 -19.45 18.62 -1.56
C VAL A 401 -18.49 19.74 -1.19
N THR A 402 -17.26 19.68 -1.70
CA THR A 402 -16.20 20.65 -1.38
C THR A 402 -15.65 21.28 -2.65
N ASN A 403 -15.48 22.60 -2.67
CA ASN A 403 -14.75 23.26 -3.74
C ASN A 403 -13.25 23.12 -3.51
N THR A 404 -12.63 22.19 -4.23
CA THR A 404 -11.19 21.90 -4.20
C THR A 404 -10.38 22.75 -5.18
N GLY A 405 -11.06 23.57 -6.00
CA GLY A 405 -10.42 24.47 -6.95
C GLY A 405 -9.99 25.82 -6.36
N GLY A 406 -9.29 26.61 -7.18
CA GLY A 406 -8.81 27.95 -6.80
C GLY A 406 -9.79 29.10 -7.11
N THR A 407 -11.02 28.82 -7.54
CA THR A 407 -12.02 29.82 -7.93
C THR A 407 -13.36 29.56 -7.28
N LEU A 408 -14.17 30.60 -7.08
CA LEU A 408 -15.58 30.47 -6.66
C LEU A 408 -16.34 29.54 -7.63
N LEU A 409 -17.14 28.63 -7.06
CA LEU A 409 -18.07 27.79 -7.81
C LEU A 409 -19.51 28.15 -7.45
N ASP A 410 -20.37 28.23 -8.45
CA ASP A 410 -21.80 28.51 -8.33
C ASP A 410 -22.63 27.34 -8.88
N GLY A 411 -23.90 27.26 -8.49
CA GLY A 411 -24.84 26.26 -8.99
C GLY A 411 -24.49 24.82 -8.60
N VAL A 412 -23.87 24.64 -7.43
CA VAL A 412 -23.50 23.31 -6.92
C VAL A 412 -24.75 22.44 -6.72
N VAL A 413 -24.75 21.27 -7.37
CA VAL A 413 -25.81 20.26 -7.31
C VAL A 413 -25.19 18.86 -7.24
N VAL A 414 -25.96 17.88 -6.74
CA VAL A 414 -25.57 16.46 -6.70
C VAL A 414 -26.53 15.66 -7.56
N ASP A 415 -25.97 14.87 -8.48
CA ASP A 415 -26.69 13.92 -9.33
C ASP A 415 -26.48 12.50 -8.79
N ASP A 416 -27.58 11.83 -8.43
CA ASP A 416 -27.61 10.45 -7.96
C ASP A 416 -28.68 9.66 -8.74
N PRO A 417 -28.32 8.59 -9.47
CA PRO A 417 -29.29 7.83 -10.28
C PRO A 417 -30.38 7.11 -9.49
N LYS A 418 -30.17 6.86 -8.19
CA LYS A 418 -31.13 6.18 -7.29
C LYS A 418 -31.96 7.17 -6.46
N ILE A 419 -31.39 8.34 -6.13
CA ILE A 419 -32.02 9.34 -5.27
C ILE A 419 -32.51 10.52 -6.11
N GLY A 420 -33.83 10.70 -6.15
CA GLY A 420 -34.45 11.72 -7.00
C GLY A 420 -34.18 13.16 -6.56
N VAL A 421 -34.49 13.51 -5.31
CA VAL A 421 -34.35 14.89 -4.81
C VAL A 421 -33.22 14.95 -3.79
N ILE A 422 -32.18 15.72 -4.10
CA ILE A 422 -31.08 16.06 -3.20
C ILE A 422 -31.15 17.56 -2.92
N THR A 423 -31.05 17.94 -1.65
CA THR A 423 -31.11 19.34 -1.20
C THR A 423 -29.75 19.77 -0.65
N CYS A 424 -29.17 20.81 -1.24
CA CYS A 424 -27.93 21.45 -0.79
C CYS A 424 -28.24 22.78 -0.09
N PRO A 425 -27.83 22.98 1.17
CA PRO A 425 -28.04 24.24 1.89
C PRO A 425 -27.33 25.44 1.26
N ALA A 426 -26.14 25.22 0.71
CA ALA A 426 -25.39 26.17 -0.10
C ALA A 426 -25.12 25.59 -1.48
N THR A 427 -25.25 26.43 -2.51
CA THR A 427 -24.94 26.09 -3.91
C THR A 427 -23.82 26.95 -4.48
N THR A 428 -23.25 27.83 -3.68
CA THR A 428 -22.10 28.67 -4.01
C THR A 428 -21.03 28.37 -2.99
N LEU A 429 -19.84 27.98 -3.45
CA LEU A 429 -18.72 27.58 -2.60
C LEU A 429 -17.47 28.34 -3.02
N ALA A 430 -16.89 29.14 -2.11
CA ALA A 430 -15.55 29.68 -2.28
C ALA A 430 -14.49 28.56 -2.25
N PRO A 431 -13.26 28.81 -2.73
CA PRO A 431 -12.16 27.84 -2.59
C PRO A 431 -12.04 27.34 -1.15
N GLY A 432 -12.06 26.02 -0.97
CA GLY A 432 -11.98 25.34 0.33
C GLY A 432 -13.30 25.26 1.13
N GLU A 433 -14.39 25.90 0.68
CA GLU A 433 -15.69 25.75 1.34
C GLU A 433 -16.38 24.44 0.96
N SER A 434 -17.16 23.90 1.91
CA SER A 434 -17.99 22.71 1.72
C SER A 434 -19.45 22.93 2.09
N THR A 435 -20.32 22.06 1.57
CA THR A 435 -21.76 21.99 1.88
C THR A 435 -22.17 20.53 2.00
N VAL A 436 -23.01 20.21 2.99
CA VAL A 436 -23.57 18.87 3.13
C VAL A 436 -24.97 18.85 2.54
N CYS A 437 -25.11 18.24 1.36
CA CYS A 437 -26.40 17.98 0.75
C CYS A 437 -27.02 16.69 1.32
N THR A 438 -28.34 16.60 1.30
CA THR A 438 -29.06 15.44 1.85
C THR A 438 -30.11 14.90 0.88
N GLY A 439 -30.30 13.60 0.90
CA GLY A 439 -31.29 12.88 0.10
C GLY A 439 -31.75 11.60 0.80
N GLN A 440 -32.81 10.97 0.28
CA GLN A 440 -33.35 9.73 0.82
C GLN A 440 -33.63 8.73 -0.30
N TYR A 441 -33.29 7.47 -0.06
CA TYR A 441 -33.59 6.35 -0.94
C TYR A 441 -34.65 5.45 -0.31
N ALA A 442 -35.71 5.12 -1.05
CA ALA A 442 -36.71 4.15 -0.61
C ALA A 442 -36.33 2.75 -1.09
N LEU A 443 -36.14 1.81 -0.15
CA LEU A 443 -35.79 0.44 -0.48
C LEU A 443 -36.83 -0.22 -1.39
N THR A 444 -36.35 -0.97 -2.38
CA THR A 444 -37.18 -1.75 -3.29
C THR A 444 -37.15 -3.23 -2.95
N GLN A 445 -38.08 -4.00 -3.51
CA GLN A 445 -38.04 -5.47 -3.35
C GLN A 445 -36.74 -6.07 -3.92
N ALA A 446 -36.22 -5.52 -5.01
CA ALA A 446 -34.97 -5.98 -5.62
C ALA A 446 -33.77 -5.79 -4.68
N ASP A 447 -33.74 -4.69 -3.91
CA ASP A 447 -32.68 -4.45 -2.92
C ASP A 447 -32.76 -5.48 -1.79
N LEU A 448 -33.96 -5.79 -1.28
CA LEU A 448 -34.18 -6.84 -0.27
C LEU A 448 -33.76 -8.23 -0.78
N ASP A 449 -33.99 -8.49 -2.07
CA ASP A 449 -33.61 -9.74 -2.71
C ASP A 449 -32.08 -9.83 -2.90
N ALA A 450 -31.42 -8.71 -3.22
CA ALA A 450 -29.96 -8.60 -3.31
C ALA A 450 -29.25 -8.63 -1.95
N GLY A 451 -29.93 -8.15 -0.89
CA GLY A 451 -29.38 -8.05 0.47
C GLY A 451 -28.56 -6.78 0.72
N GLU A 452 -28.37 -5.93 -0.27
CA GLU A 452 -27.58 -4.70 -0.17
C GLU A 452 -28.01 -3.62 -1.17
N VAL A 453 -27.59 -2.38 -0.93
CA VAL A 453 -27.68 -1.27 -1.89
C VAL A 453 -26.30 -0.66 -2.07
N LEU A 454 -25.72 -0.79 -3.26
CA LEU A 454 -24.60 0.03 -3.72
C LEU A 454 -25.13 1.27 -4.45
N ASN A 455 -24.75 2.46 -4.00
CA ASN A 455 -25.26 3.72 -4.57
C ASN A 455 -24.13 4.70 -4.90
N THR A 456 -24.04 5.14 -6.16
CA THR A 456 -23.00 6.04 -6.68
C THR A 456 -23.59 7.42 -7.02
N ALA A 457 -22.88 8.51 -6.76
CA ALA A 457 -23.29 9.88 -7.13
C ALA A 457 -22.09 10.71 -7.62
N ILE A 458 -22.39 11.82 -8.32
CA ILE A 458 -21.44 12.88 -8.69
C ILE A 458 -22.03 14.24 -8.29
N ALA A 459 -21.17 15.25 -8.13
CA ALA A 459 -21.59 16.64 -7.96
C ALA A 459 -21.14 17.47 -9.19
N ARG A 460 -21.89 18.53 -9.49
CA ARG A 460 -21.58 19.50 -10.54
C ARG A 460 -21.61 20.91 -9.98
N GLY A 461 -20.83 21.80 -10.56
CA GLY A 461 -20.86 23.24 -10.32
C GLY A 461 -20.38 24.01 -11.54
N THR A 462 -20.38 25.34 -11.48
CA THR A 462 -19.88 26.22 -12.55
C THR A 462 -18.88 27.21 -11.99
N GLY A 463 -17.67 27.24 -12.56
CA GLY A 463 -16.65 28.23 -12.26
C GLY A 463 -16.39 29.17 -13.45
N PRO A 464 -15.43 30.11 -13.33
CA PRO A 464 -15.08 31.04 -14.41
C PRO A 464 -14.61 30.36 -15.71
N ALA A 465 -14.09 29.13 -15.61
CA ALA A 465 -13.62 28.34 -16.74
C ALA A 465 -14.70 27.44 -17.37
N GLY A 466 -15.92 27.39 -16.81
CA GLY A 466 -17.02 26.53 -17.27
C GLY A 466 -17.55 25.60 -16.19
N GLU A 467 -18.33 24.59 -16.60
CA GLU A 467 -18.81 23.54 -15.71
C GLU A 467 -17.65 22.71 -15.15
N VAL A 468 -17.78 22.30 -13.90
CA VAL A 468 -16.89 21.40 -13.20
C VAL A 468 -17.70 20.25 -12.62
N GLU A 469 -17.12 19.06 -12.62
CA GLU A 469 -17.71 17.84 -12.09
C GLU A 469 -16.80 17.33 -10.96
N SER A 470 -17.36 16.63 -9.97
CA SER A 470 -16.59 15.99 -8.91
C SER A 470 -16.08 14.61 -9.30
N ASN A 471 -15.28 13.99 -8.43
CA ASN A 471 -15.11 12.55 -8.43
C ASN A 471 -16.48 11.83 -8.24
N PRO A 472 -16.67 10.62 -8.79
CA PRO A 472 -17.76 9.76 -8.36
C PRO A 472 -17.53 9.30 -6.91
N SER A 473 -18.62 9.12 -6.15
CA SER A 473 -18.58 8.66 -4.77
C SER A 473 -19.67 7.62 -4.49
N GLU A 474 -19.28 6.52 -3.86
CA GLU A 474 -20.13 5.35 -3.61
C GLU A 474 -20.41 5.15 -2.12
N ALA A 475 -21.57 4.59 -1.80
CA ALA A 475 -21.92 4.18 -0.45
C ALA A 475 -22.74 2.88 -0.49
N ARG A 476 -22.39 1.93 0.41
CA ARG A 476 -23.03 0.62 0.55
C ARG A 476 -23.92 0.58 1.79
N VAL A 477 -25.10 -0.01 1.66
CA VAL A 477 -26.04 -0.28 2.75
C VAL A 477 -26.32 -1.77 2.81
N GLU A 478 -26.08 -2.40 3.95
CA GLU A 478 -26.42 -3.80 4.20
C GLU A 478 -27.89 -3.93 4.62
N ILE A 479 -28.62 -4.90 4.05
CA ILE A 479 -30.04 -5.14 4.36
C ILE A 479 -30.19 -6.43 5.16
N THR A 480 -30.64 -6.29 6.40
CA THR A 480 -30.91 -7.43 7.29
C THR A 480 -32.32 -7.97 7.08
N ARG A 481 -32.46 -9.30 7.03
CA ARG A 481 -33.77 -9.95 6.97
C ARG A 481 -34.31 -10.13 8.39
N PRO A 482 -35.62 -9.90 8.65
CA PRO A 482 -36.22 -10.27 9.91
C PRO A 482 -36.05 -11.78 10.13
N ILE A 483 -35.55 -12.18 11.30
CA ILE A 483 -35.62 -13.59 11.72
C ILE A 483 -37.10 -13.87 11.97
N LEU A 484 -37.75 -14.58 11.05
CA LEU A 484 -39.08 -15.13 11.29
C LEU A 484 -38.96 -16.12 12.46
N ALA A 485 -39.38 -15.69 13.65
CA ALA A 485 -39.71 -16.63 14.71
C ALA A 485 -40.88 -17.47 14.19
N GLU A 486 -40.64 -18.75 13.88
CA GLU A 486 -41.71 -19.69 13.56
C GLU A 486 -42.73 -19.65 14.71
N SER A 487 -43.93 -19.12 14.43
CA SER A 487 -45.06 -19.29 15.32
C SER A 487 -45.45 -20.76 15.28
N GLY A 488 -44.85 -21.57 16.16
CA GLY A 488 -45.29 -22.93 16.41
C GLY A 488 -46.76 -22.91 16.80
N SER A 489 -47.62 -23.31 15.86
CA SER A 489 -49.05 -23.48 16.08
C SER A 489 -49.28 -24.42 17.27
N ALA A 490 -49.99 -23.95 18.29
CA ALA A 490 -50.51 -24.83 19.33
C ALA A 490 -51.40 -25.91 18.67
N PRO A 491 -51.30 -27.19 19.07
CA PRO A 491 -52.08 -28.24 18.44
C PRO A 491 -53.56 -28.07 18.77
N VAL A 492 -54.38 -27.95 17.74
CA VAL A 492 -55.84 -28.04 17.85
C VAL A 492 -56.19 -29.49 18.18
N VAL A 493 -56.71 -29.73 19.38
CA VAL A 493 -57.26 -31.05 19.77
C VAL A 493 -58.67 -31.16 19.19
N PRO A 494 -58.98 -32.13 18.31
CA PRO A 494 -60.34 -32.33 17.86
C PRO A 494 -61.10 -33.16 18.90
N LEU A 495 -62.20 -32.60 19.42
CA LEU A 495 -63.19 -33.33 20.20
C LEU A 495 -64.12 -34.09 19.23
N ALA A 496 -63.92 -35.39 19.06
CA ALA A 496 -64.93 -36.27 18.48
C ALA A 496 -64.89 -37.66 19.15
N LEU A 497 -65.98 -37.94 19.86
CA LEU A 497 -66.35 -39.18 20.53
C LEU A 497 -66.58 -40.31 19.51
N GLY A 498 -66.12 -41.54 19.79
CA GLY A 498 -66.75 -42.74 19.19
C GLY A 498 -65.95 -44.05 19.12
N LEU A 499 -66.19 -44.93 20.11
CA LEU A 499 -66.17 -46.40 20.06
C LEU A 499 -64.86 -47.21 19.91
N ALA A 500 -64.47 -47.78 21.05
CA ALA A 500 -64.21 -49.20 21.34
C ALA A 500 -63.16 -50.00 20.54
N LEU A 501 -62.10 -50.44 21.22
CA LEU A 501 -61.73 -51.86 21.32
C LEU A 501 -60.77 -52.14 22.48
N LEU A 502 -61.10 -53.21 23.21
CA LEU A 502 -60.37 -53.80 24.33
C LEU A 502 -58.96 -54.25 23.92
N ALA A 503 -57.98 -54.13 24.84
CA ALA A 503 -57.31 -55.28 25.49
C ALA A 503 -55.90 -54.91 26.02
N LEU A 504 -55.64 -55.36 27.26
CA LEU A 504 -54.33 -55.56 27.92
C LEU A 504 -53.59 -54.27 28.32
N GLY A 505 -53.19 -54.01 29.56
CA GLY A 505 -53.02 -54.87 30.71
C GLY A 505 -51.72 -54.48 31.42
N GLY A 506 -51.82 -53.87 32.60
CA GLY A 506 -50.87 -54.03 33.70
C GLY A 506 -49.64 -53.10 33.78
N TRP A 507 -49.55 -52.41 34.93
CA TRP A 507 -48.33 -52.09 35.69
C TRP A 507 -47.30 -51.15 35.02
N ALA A 508 -46.84 -50.05 35.60
CA ALA A 508 -46.75 -49.68 37.00
C ALA A 508 -46.63 -48.14 37.14
N LEU A 509 -47.48 -47.58 38.01
CA LEU A 509 -47.12 -46.43 38.82
C LEU A 509 -45.95 -46.83 39.74
N ALA A 510 -45.16 -45.81 40.12
CA ALA A 510 -44.18 -45.80 41.21
C ALA A 510 -42.71 -46.04 40.82
N SER A 511 -42.06 -44.98 40.34
CA SER A 511 -40.68 -44.69 40.74
C SER A 511 -40.30 -43.20 40.62
N ALA A 512 -41.26 -42.29 40.82
CA ALA A 512 -40.97 -40.90 41.19
C ALA A 512 -40.68 -40.81 42.70
N ARG A 513 -39.69 -41.57 43.19
CA ARG A 513 -39.20 -41.48 44.59
C ARG A 513 -37.80 -42.06 44.78
N ALA A 514 -36.86 -41.79 43.87
CA ALA A 514 -35.48 -42.27 44.02
C ALA A 514 -34.39 -41.36 43.40
N ARG A 515 -34.59 -40.03 43.32
CA ARG A 515 -33.51 -39.08 42.97
C ARG A 515 -33.47 -37.79 43.81
N ARG A 516 -34.11 -37.78 44.99
CA ARG A 516 -34.07 -36.62 45.91
C ARG A 516 -33.47 -36.88 47.30
N GLU A 517 -32.89 -38.06 47.54
CA GLU A 517 -32.26 -38.40 48.84
C GLU A 517 -30.75 -38.68 48.78
N GLN A 518 -30.10 -38.61 47.61
CA GLN A 518 -28.64 -38.84 47.49
C GLN A 518 -27.77 -37.57 47.64
N PHE A 519 -28.35 -36.37 47.76
CA PHE A 519 -27.57 -35.13 47.94
C PHE A 519 -27.57 -34.55 49.38
N ARG A 520 -28.21 -35.23 50.35
CA ARG A 520 -28.28 -34.75 51.75
C ARG A 520 -27.64 -35.70 52.76
N LYS A 521 -26.69 -36.53 52.34
CA LYS A 521 -25.99 -37.48 53.25
C LYS A 521 -24.49 -37.71 52.96
N SER A 522 -23.82 -36.76 52.30
CA SER A 522 -22.35 -36.80 52.09
C SER A 522 -21.56 -35.77 52.92
N SER A 523 -22.15 -35.18 53.97
CA SER A 523 -21.40 -34.42 54.97
C SER A 523 -21.71 -34.93 56.38
N ARG A 524 -20.97 -35.97 56.80
CA ARG A 524 -20.53 -36.26 58.17
C ARG A 524 -19.92 -37.66 58.25
N THR A 525 -18.62 -37.72 58.47
CA THR A 525 -17.87 -38.85 59.05
C THR A 525 -17.63 -38.60 60.54
N PRO A 526 -17.70 -39.62 61.41
CA PRO A 526 -16.94 -39.76 62.68
C PRO A 526 -15.82 -40.82 62.49
N GLU A 527 -14.73 -40.94 63.24
CA GLU A 527 -14.25 -40.39 64.53
C GLU A 527 -13.06 -39.45 64.39
#